data_AF-F9ZTN3-F1
#
_entry.id   AF-F9ZTN3-F1
#
_cell.length_a   1.000
_cell.length_b   1.000
_cell.length_c   1.000
_cell.angle_alpha   90.00
_cell.angle_beta   90.00
_cell.angle_gamma   90.00
#
_symmetry.space_group_name_H-M   'P 1'
#
loop_
_entity.id
_entity.type
_entity.pdbx_description
1 polymer ?
#
loop_
_entity_poly.entity_id
_entity_poly.type
_entity_poly.pdbx_seq_one_letter_code
_entity_poly.pdbx_strand_id
1 'polypeptide(L)'
;MNWTKRWSALGLGLLLLALARGLGAAELPYTSDDYLVCPYGDETGKEHQPGRASRRAICQAEHSVKRGSAADKLVNEAAILAGQTYGGYVRLVRNLPRGSAVQQRVIAEQKAFLEERDRCGQDIRCMVRVEKARLEVLLDLLRQTEVAFPFDAMERMTQGWKTAQGRSLKDRLLQGLAIYPLRSAALDEKTQLQWGFMPHAATVQTLGVLNPQAKEAKRILALVTADGLYRAGRLDASVRTEAENLRIYVPHRADLAVVLPAITSWALADRLGFNIDCAKDAELCRAAQEGSPPFAVEAYDLSCKQKADVPACRLPLPPLRPSLPLDSFWQ
;
A
#
# COMPACT_ATOMS: atom_id res chain seq x y z
N MET A 1 25.80 -55.31 -28.88
CA MET A 1 26.78 -55.40 -27.78
C MET A 1 26.44 -54.33 -26.76
N ASN A 2 26.05 -54.77 -25.56
CA ASN A 2 26.03 -53.95 -24.34
C ASN A 2 27.46 -53.45 -24.04
N TRP A 3 27.61 -52.28 -23.43
CA TRP A 3 27.91 -52.15 -22.00
C TRP A 3 28.02 -50.68 -21.58
N THR A 4 27.46 -50.45 -20.41
CA THR A 4 27.25 -49.25 -19.62
C THR A 4 28.52 -48.75 -18.92
N LYS A 5 28.54 -47.44 -18.60
CA LYS A 5 28.93 -46.84 -17.30
C LYS A 5 28.76 -45.30 -17.40
N ARG A 6 27.69 -44.71 -16.84
CA ARG A 6 27.56 -44.19 -15.46
C ARG A 6 28.78 -43.39 -15.03
N TRP A 7 28.61 -42.07 -14.78
CA TRP A 7 28.99 -41.39 -13.53
C TRP A 7 28.32 -39.98 -13.48
N SER A 8 27.70 -39.68 -12.34
CA SER A 8 27.52 -38.35 -11.74
C SER A 8 26.36 -37.45 -12.15
N ALA A 9 25.12 -37.93 -11.99
CA ALA A 9 23.99 -37.08 -11.62
C ALA A 9 24.01 -36.85 -10.10
N LEU A 10 24.64 -35.77 -9.62
CA LEU A 10 24.54 -35.33 -8.21
C LEU A 10 24.91 -33.85 -7.98
N GLY A 11 24.95 -33.00 -9.03
CA GLY A 11 25.44 -31.62 -8.92
C GLY A 11 24.45 -30.49 -9.17
N LEU A 12 23.20 -30.76 -9.59
CA LEU A 12 22.27 -29.70 -10.03
C LEU A 12 20.93 -29.64 -9.25
N GLY A 13 20.71 -30.55 -8.30
CA GLY A 13 19.47 -30.57 -7.50
C GLY A 13 19.48 -29.69 -6.24
N LEU A 14 20.65 -29.19 -5.81
CA LEU A 14 20.81 -28.47 -4.54
C LEU A 14 20.99 -26.95 -4.70
N LEU A 15 21.19 -26.43 -5.92
CA LEU A 15 21.26 -24.97 -6.15
C LEU A 15 19.90 -24.31 -6.43
N LEU A 16 18.88 -25.09 -6.82
CA LEU A 16 17.52 -24.55 -7.07
C LEU A 16 16.62 -24.58 -5.82
N LEU A 17 17.01 -25.27 -4.75
CA LEU A 17 16.31 -25.26 -3.46
C LEU A 17 16.88 -24.23 -2.46
N ALA A 18 18.02 -23.61 -2.76
CA ALA A 18 18.59 -22.53 -1.94
C ALA A 18 18.07 -21.13 -2.33
N LEU A 19 17.48 -20.96 -3.51
CA LEU A 19 16.87 -19.69 -3.96
C LEU A 19 15.38 -19.56 -3.59
N ALA A 20 14.73 -20.65 -3.13
CA ALA A 20 13.32 -20.64 -2.75
C ALA A 20 13.07 -20.38 -1.24
N ARG A 21 14.12 -20.19 -0.43
CA ARG A 21 14.03 -19.98 1.04
C ARG A 21 14.48 -18.60 1.53
N GLY A 22 14.71 -17.65 0.63
CA GLY A 22 15.22 -16.31 0.97
C GLY A 22 14.32 -15.13 0.63
N LEU A 23 13.12 -15.35 0.08
CA LEU A 23 12.12 -14.29 -0.14
C LEU A 23 11.26 -14.13 1.12
N GLY A 24 11.91 -14.02 2.29
CA GLY A 24 11.27 -13.41 3.44
C GLY A 24 10.87 -12.00 3.06
N ALA A 25 9.72 -11.53 3.54
CA ALA A 25 9.30 -10.15 3.41
C ALA A 25 10.53 -9.25 3.60
N ALA A 26 10.89 -8.45 2.60
CA ALA A 26 11.98 -7.50 2.74
C ALA A 26 11.66 -6.68 3.98
N GLU A 27 12.38 -6.94 5.08
CA GLU A 27 12.19 -6.23 6.32
C GLU A 27 12.38 -4.77 5.97
N LEU A 28 11.31 -3.99 6.06
CA LEU A 28 11.43 -2.56 5.89
C LEU A 28 12.44 -2.12 6.97
N PRO A 29 13.56 -1.46 6.63
CA PRO A 29 14.60 -1.06 7.57
C PRO A 29 14.13 -0.04 8.62
N TYR A 30 12.83 0.23 8.67
CA TYR A 30 12.14 0.96 9.72
C TYR A 30 11.28 0.00 10.52
N THR A 31 11.65 -0.26 11.77
CA THR A 31 10.71 -0.84 12.75
C THR A 31 9.85 0.28 13.34
N SER A 32 8.84 -0.06 14.14
CA SER A 32 8.10 0.94 14.95
C SER A 32 9.04 1.79 15.83
N ASP A 33 10.26 1.30 16.10
CA ASP A 33 11.28 1.97 16.90
C ASP A 33 12.05 3.05 16.13
N ASP A 34 11.77 3.22 14.83
CA ASP A 34 12.37 4.30 14.03
C ASP A 34 11.40 5.49 13.83
N TYR A 35 10.16 5.40 14.34
CA TYR A 35 9.28 6.56 14.47
C TYR A 35 9.84 7.51 15.54
N LEU A 36 10.00 8.79 15.23
CA LEU A 36 10.45 9.78 16.20
C LEU A 36 9.28 10.17 17.12
N VAL A 37 8.85 9.24 17.98
CA VAL A 37 8.09 9.57 19.19
C VAL A 37 9.13 9.77 20.27
N CYS A 38 9.43 11.01 20.67
CA CYS A 38 10.20 11.19 21.88
C CYS A 38 9.33 10.69 23.04
N PRO A 39 9.75 9.64 23.78
CA PRO A 39 8.94 9.13 24.86
C PRO A 39 8.78 10.27 25.87
N TYR A 40 7.56 10.81 25.99
CA TYR A 40 7.16 11.45 27.23
C TYR A 40 7.23 10.34 28.27
N GLY A 41 8.09 10.49 29.28
CA GLY A 41 8.25 9.51 30.34
C GLY A 41 6.88 9.02 30.80
N ASP A 42 6.67 7.71 30.74
CA ASP A 42 5.48 7.13 31.31
C ASP A 42 5.54 7.28 32.83
N GLU A 43 4.38 7.25 33.50
CA GLU A 43 4.27 7.36 34.96
C GLU A 43 5.02 6.23 35.71
N THR A 44 5.58 5.25 34.98
CA THR A 44 6.37 4.13 35.52
C THR A 44 7.89 4.34 35.46
N GLY A 45 8.37 5.44 34.85
CA GLY A 45 9.80 5.76 34.79
C GLY A 45 10.63 4.77 33.95
N LYS A 46 9.99 3.95 33.10
CA LYS A 46 10.69 3.06 32.16
C LYS A 46 10.86 3.79 30.84
N GLU A 47 11.97 4.52 30.76
CA GLU A 47 12.40 5.15 29.52
C GLU A 47 12.63 4.07 28.44
N HIS A 48 11.70 3.95 27.49
CA HIS A 48 11.94 3.21 26.25
C HIS A 48 13.04 3.97 25.50
N GLN A 49 14.30 3.57 25.71
CA GLN A 49 15.41 4.24 25.06
C GLN A 49 15.24 4.18 23.54
N PRO A 50 15.32 5.32 22.84
CA PRO A 50 15.35 5.32 21.40
C PRO A 50 16.49 4.43 20.90
N GLY A 51 16.20 3.49 20.00
CA GLY A 51 17.16 2.48 19.55
C GLY A 51 18.40 3.04 18.84
N ARG A 52 18.32 4.26 18.27
CA ARG A 52 19.41 4.90 17.51
C ARG A 52 19.95 6.16 18.19
N ALA A 53 21.27 6.38 18.06
CA ALA A 53 22.00 7.48 18.71
C ALA A 53 21.49 8.86 18.29
N SER A 54 21.19 9.06 17.01
CA SER A 54 20.64 10.31 16.48
C SER A 54 19.26 10.66 17.06
N ARG A 55 18.39 9.66 17.25
CA ARG A 55 17.07 9.86 17.89
C ARG A 55 17.21 10.22 19.37
N ARG A 56 18.11 9.56 20.09
CA ARG A 56 18.42 9.92 21.49
C ARG A 56 18.86 11.37 21.62
N ALA A 57 19.75 11.82 20.73
CA ALA A 57 20.22 13.20 20.71
C ALA A 57 19.09 14.21 20.50
N ILE A 58 18.20 13.98 19.52
CA ILE A 58 17.07 14.87 19.24
C ILE A 58 16.13 14.94 20.45
N CYS A 59 15.75 13.79 21.02
CA CYS A 59 14.83 13.76 22.16
C CYS A 59 15.44 14.34 23.44
N GLN A 60 16.73 14.09 23.71
CA GLN A 60 17.44 14.70 24.84
C GLN A 60 17.55 16.22 24.69
N ALA A 61 17.77 16.71 23.48
CA ALA A 61 17.83 18.13 23.19
C ALA A 61 16.46 18.81 23.36
N GLU A 62 15.37 18.15 22.98
CA GLU A 62 14.00 18.68 23.14
C GLU A 62 13.64 18.97 24.61
N HIS A 63 14.10 18.13 25.54
CA HIS A 63 13.85 18.32 26.97
C HIS A 63 14.80 19.30 27.66
N SER A 64 15.97 19.58 27.07
CA SER A 64 17.03 20.37 27.71
C SER A 64 17.14 21.80 27.20
N VAL A 65 16.50 22.13 26.08
CA VAL A 65 16.63 23.45 25.45
C VAL A 65 15.50 24.39 25.85
N LYS A 66 15.86 25.66 26.13
CA LYS A 66 14.89 26.72 26.43
C LYS A 66 13.99 26.99 25.22
N ARG A 67 12.68 26.83 25.39
CA ARG A 67 11.66 27.16 24.37
C ARG A 67 11.85 28.55 23.79
N GLY A 68 11.73 28.67 22.46
CA GLY A 68 11.89 29.91 21.70
C GLY A 68 13.34 30.32 21.41
N SER A 69 14.33 29.56 21.90
CA SER A 69 15.74 29.82 21.58
C SER A 69 16.11 29.38 20.16
N ALA A 70 17.26 29.84 19.65
CA ALA A 70 17.78 29.39 18.37
C ALA A 70 18.08 27.87 18.36
N ALA A 71 18.48 27.31 19.51
CA ALA A 71 18.67 25.88 19.67
C ALA A 71 17.33 25.12 19.62
N ASP A 72 16.28 25.66 20.23
CA ASP A 72 14.93 25.05 20.22
C ASP A 72 14.38 24.99 18.79
N LYS A 73 14.56 26.06 18.01
CA LYS A 73 14.21 26.05 16.58
C LYS A 73 14.93 24.96 15.79
N LEU A 74 16.22 24.77 16.07
CA LEU A 74 17.03 23.78 15.37
C LEU A 74 16.64 22.34 15.74
N VAL A 75 16.30 22.08 17.00
CA VAL A 75 15.80 20.77 17.46
C VAL A 75 14.44 20.46 16.85
N ASN A 76 13.51 21.43 16.86
CA ASN A 76 12.20 21.29 16.22
C ASN A 76 12.34 21.02 14.70
N GLU A 77 13.24 21.72 14.03
CA GLU A 77 13.53 21.49 12.61
C GLU A 77 14.05 20.07 12.36
N ALA A 78 14.98 19.58 13.19
CA ALA A 78 15.48 18.21 13.09
C ALA A 78 14.36 17.17 13.28
N ALA A 79 13.46 17.38 14.24
CA ALA A 79 12.35 16.47 14.51
C ALA A 79 11.34 16.44 13.34
N ILE A 80 10.98 17.61 12.80
CA ILE A 80 10.09 17.73 11.63
C ILE A 80 10.69 17.01 10.43
N LEU A 81 11.97 17.25 10.13
CA LEU A 81 12.65 16.64 9.00
C LEU A 81 12.73 15.13 9.15
N ALA A 82 13.08 14.62 10.34
CA ALA A 82 13.11 13.18 10.60
C ALA A 82 11.75 12.51 10.33
N GLY A 83 10.65 13.15 10.76
CA GLY A 83 9.29 12.69 10.48
C GLY A 83 8.95 12.71 8.98
N GLN A 84 9.33 13.78 8.28
CA GLN A 84 9.10 13.92 6.84
C GLN A 84 9.91 12.93 6.02
N THR A 85 11.20 12.73 6.34
CA THR A 85 12.08 11.75 5.69
C THR A 85 11.52 10.34 5.87
N TYR A 86 11.11 9.98 7.10
CA TYR A 86 10.48 8.68 7.35
C TYR A 86 9.18 8.50 6.57
N GLY A 87 8.27 9.47 6.66
CA GLY A 87 6.99 9.42 5.96
C GLY A 87 7.15 9.33 4.44
N GLY A 88 8.09 10.09 3.88
CA GLY A 88 8.44 10.06 2.47
C GLY A 88 9.00 8.71 2.03
N TYR A 89 9.91 8.14 2.82
CA TYR A 89 10.49 6.82 2.58
C TYR A 89 9.41 5.71 2.58
N VAL A 90 8.58 5.66 3.62
CA VAL A 90 7.52 4.65 3.74
C VAL A 90 6.52 4.78 2.59
N ARG A 91 6.10 6.01 2.26
CA ARG A 91 5.20 6.27 1.13
C ARG A 91 5.80 5.78 -0.18
N LEU A 92 7.07 6.10 -0.44
CA LEU A 92 7.76 5.71 -1.66
C LEU A 92 7.87 4.19 -1.79
N VAL A 93 8.37 3.50 -0.76
CA VAL A 93 8.57 2.05 -0.81
C VAL A 93 7.25 1.30 -0.96
N ARG A 94 6.17 1.77 -0.34
CA ARG A 94 4.82 1.18 -0.47
C ARG A 94 4.18 1.43 -1.83
N ASN A 95 4.54 2.52 -2.49
CA ASN A 95 4.04 2.84 -3.83
C ASN A 95 4.79 2.09 -4.94
N LEU A 96 5.98 1.55 -4.67
CA LEU A 96 6.78 0.79 -5.63
C LEU A 96 6.36 -0.70 -5.66
N PRO A 97 6.50 -1.39 -6.82
CA PRO A 97 6.22 -2.83 -6.89
C PRO A 97 7.11 -3.61 -5.93
N ARG A 98 6.51 -4.54 -5.17
CA ARG A 98 7.22 -5.34 -4.16
C ARG A 98 8.31 -6.17 -4.82
N GLY A 99 9.53 -6.08 -4.29
CA GLY A 99 10.70 -6.80 -4.79
C GLY A 99 11.30 -6.23 -6.07
N SER A 100 10.79 -5.11 -6.61
CA SER A 100 11.40 -4.44 -7.77
C SER A 100 12.82 -3.97 -7.44
N ALA A 101 13.67 -3.89 -8.46
CA ALA A 101 15.03 -3.38 -8.32
C ALA A 101 15.05 -1.93 -7.79
N VAL A 102 14.06 -1.12 -8.17
CA VAL A 102 13.91 0.25 -7.68
C VAL A 102 13.57 0.24 -6.18
N GLN A 103 12.62 -0.60 -5.74
CA GLN A 103 12.28 -0.71 -4.32
C GLN A 103 13.50 -1.17 -3.49
N GLN A 104 14.22 -2.20 -3.93
CA GLN A 104 15.41 -2.70 -3.25
C GLN A 104 16.51 -1.65 -3.16
N ARG A 105 16.71 -0.87 -4.22
CA ARG A 105 17.67 0.24 -4.23
C ARG A 105 17.27 1.31 -3.20
N VAL A 106 16.01 1.73 -3.17
CA VAL A 106 15.51 2.73 -2.21
C VAL A 106 15.69 2.24 -0.76
N ILE A 107 15.42 0.96 -0.49
CA ILE A 107 15.65 0.33 0.81
C ILE A 107 17.14 0.38 1.20
N ALA A 108 18.04 0.00 0.28
CA ALA A 108 19.48 0.00 0.53
C ALA A 108 20.02 1.42 0.77
N GLU A 109 19.60 2.39 -0.04
CA GLU A 109 19.97 3.80 0.13
C GLU A 109 19.45 4.37 1.46
N GLN A 110 18.26 3.94 1.90
CA GLN A 110 17.72 4.35 3.20
C GLN A 110 18.57 3.84 4.35
N LYS A 111 19.04 2.58 4.26
CA LYS A 111 19.94 2.02 5.27
C LYS A 111 21.25 2.82 5.36
N ALA A 112 21.86 3.14 4.21
CA ALA A 112 23.08 3.95 4.15
C ALA A 112 22.87 5.36 4.73
N PHE A 113 21.74 6.00 4.42
CA PHE A 113 21.36 7.28 5.00
C PHE A 113 21.25 7.21 6.53
N LEU A 114 20.63 6.16 7.09
CA LEU A 114 20.48 6.02 8.54
C LEU A 114 21.85 5.89 9.23
N GLU A 115 22.79 5.17 8.62
CA GLU A 115 24.18 5.09 9.09
C GLU A 115 24.90 6.44 9.03
N GLU A 116 24.70 7.21 7.96
CA GLU A 116 25.25 8.57 7.83
C GLU A 116 24.69 9.51 8.91
N ARG A 117 23.38 9.48 9.13
CA ARG A 117 22.73 10.26 10.18
C ARG A 117 23.25 9.90 11.57
N ASP A 118 23.43 8.61 11.85
CA ASP A 118 23.94 8.16 13.15
C ASP A 118 25.39 8.61 13.40
N ARG A 119 26.21 8.82 12.35
CA ARG A 119 27.56 9.39 12.48
C ARG A 119 27.57 10.86 12.93
N CYS A 120 26.44 11.58 12.82
CA CYS A 120 26.34 12.94 13.34
C CYS A 120 26.40 12.99 14.89
N GLY A 121 26.18 11.87 15.59
CA GLY A 121 26.28 11.80 17.05
C GLY A 121 25.29 12.74 17.75
N GLN A 122 25.78 13.82 18.34
CA GLN A 122 24.99 14.85 19.05
C GLN A 122 24.93 16.19 18.25
N ASP A 123 25.52 16.26 17.06
CA ASP A 123 25.50 17.45 16.23
C ASP A 123 24.17 17.58 15.49
N ILE A 124 23.23 18.34 16.07
CA ILE A 124 21.92 18.60 15.49
C ILE A 124 22.01 19.33 14.13
N ARG A 125 23.02 20.18 13.90
CA ARG A 125 23.20 20.85 12.60
C ARG A 125 23.58 19.85 11.52
N CYS A 126 24.46 18.90 11.85
CA CYS A 126 24.80 17.78 10.99
C CYS A 126 23.53 16.97 10.64
N MET A 127 22.70 16.65 11.62
CA MET A 127 21.44 15.90 11.39
C MET A 127 20.49 16.65 10.48
N VAL A 128 20.23 17.93 10.74
CA VAL A 128 19.36 18.77 9.89
C VAL A 128 19.85 18.75 8.43
N ARG A 129 21.16 18.88 8.20
CA ARG A 129 21.73 18.83 6.85
C ARG A 129 21.52 17.47 6.17
N VAL A 130 21.78 16.37 6.87
CA VAL A 130 21.66 15.00 6.33
C VAL A 130 20.19 14.64 6.06
N GLU A 131 19.28 14.99 6.97
CA GLU A 131 17.84 14.80 6.81
C GLU A 131 17.27 15.62 5.64
N LYS A 132 17.65 16.90 5.50
CA LYS A 132 17.24 17.73 4.34
C LYS A 132 17.65 17.11 3.02
N ALA A 133 18.93 16.73 2.88
CA ALA A 133 19.44 16.15 1.65
C ALA A 133 18.69 14.85 1.29
N ARG A 134 18.38 14.01 2.29
CA ARG A 134 17.62 12.79 2.04
C ARG A 134 16.16 13.07 1.67
N LEU A 135 15.51 14.01 2.36
CA LEU A 135 14.14 14.39 2.07
C LEU A 135 14.00 14.90 0.64
N GLU A 136 14.91 15.73 0.15
CA GLU A 136 14.93 16.20 -1.24
C GLU A 136 14.95 15.03 -2.24
N VAL A 137 15.82 14.05 -2.03
CA VAL A 137 15.90 12.84 -2.86
C VAL A 137 14.58 12.05 -2.83
N LEU A 138 13.98 11.87 -1.65
CA LEU A 138 12.72 11.15 -1.50
C LEU A 138 11.56 11.87 -2.18
N LEU A 139 11.49 13.20 -2.07
CA LEU A 139 10.48 14.02 -2.74
C LEU A 139 10.63 13.97 -4.27
N ASP A 140 11.85 13.95 -4.79
CA ASP A 140 12.11 13.78 -6.23
C ASP A 140 11.61 12.43 -6.73
N LEU A 141 11.92 11.36 -6.00
CA LEU A 141 11.46 10.02 -6.34
C LEU A 141 9.93 9.90 -6.23
N LEU A 142 9.32 10.50 -5.20
CA LEU A 142 7.86 10.54 -5.08
C LEU A 142 7.22 11.30 -6.24
N ARG A 143 7.77 12.44 -6.66
CA ARG A 143 7.26 13.18 -7.83
C ARG A 143 7.33 12.37 -9.12
N GLN A 144 8.34 11.52 -9.27
CA GLN A 144 8.50 10.64 -10.44
C GLN A 144 7.59 9.40 -10.41
N THR A 145 7.21 8.93 -9.21
CA THR A 145 6.47 7.67 -9.03
C THR A 145 4.99 7.86 -8.72
N GLU A 146 4.59 9.04 -8.23
CA GLU A 146 3.19 9.35 -7.93
C GLU A 146 2.38 9.57 -9.21
N VAL A 147 1.41 8.70 -9.40
CA VAL A 147 0.46 8.77 -10.50
C VAL A 147 -0.79 9.47 -9.98
N ALA A 148 -1.02 10.74 -10.31
CA ALA A 148 -2.32 11.36 -10.02
C ALA A 148 -3.47 10.56 -10.68
N PHE A 149 -4.56 10.34 -9.94
CA PHE A 149 -5.75 9.64 -10.44
C PHE A 149 -6.45 10.47 -11.54
N PRO A 150 -6.85 9.87 -12.67
CA PRO A 150 -7.42 10.59 -13.80
C PRO A 150 -8.94 10.83 -13.63
N PHE A 151 -9.32 11.77 -12.77
CA PHE A 151 -10.73 12.08 -12.45
C PHE A 151 -11.58 12.40 -13.68
N ASP A 152 -11.09 13.23 -14.60
CA ASP A 152 -11.81 13.57 -15.82
C ASP A 152 -12.15 12.33 -16.67
N ALA A 153 -11.24 11.35 -16.74
CA ALA A 153 -11.49 10.12 -17.47
C ALA A 153 -12.55 9.26 -16.77
N MET A 154 -12.47 9.15 -15.44
CA MET A 154 -13.46 8.46 -14.61
C MET A 154 -14.86 9.08 -14.77
N GLU A 155 -14.96 10.41 -14.74
CA GLU A 155 -16.25 11.10 -14.90
C GLU A 155 -16.86 10.86 -16.28
N ARG A 156 -16.05 10.96 -17.35
CA ARG A 156 -16.51 10.69 -18.72
C ARG A 156 -17.03 9.26 -18.87
N MET A 157 -16.30 8.24 -18.36
CA MET A 157 -16.71 6.85 -18.53
C MET A 157 -17.92 6.43 -17.68
N THR A 158 -18.16 7.13 -16.56
CA THR A 158 -19.28 6.83 -15.67
C THR A 158 -20.50 7.71 -15.89
N GLN A 159 -20.47 8.59 -16.91
CA GLN A 159 -21.57 9.49 -17.20
C GLN A 159 -22.86 8.72 -17.57
N GLY A 160 -23.90 8.94 -16.77
CA GLY A 160 -25.22 8.31 -16.93
C GLY A 160 -25.29 6.88 -16.40
N TRP A 161 -24.21 6.33 -15.83
CA TRP A 161 -24.23 5.06 -15.12
C TRP A 161 -24.86 5.23 -13.74
N LYS A 162 -25.62 4.21 -13.34
CA LYS A 162 -26.18 4.11 -11.99
C LYS A 162 -25.50 2.98 -11.20
N THR A 163 -25.57 3.05 -9.87
CA THR A 163 -25.31 1.91 -8.99
C THR A 163 -26.54 0.99 -8.99
N ALA A 164 -26.40 -0.22 -8.42
CA ALA A 164 -27.54 -1.14 -8.26
C ALA A 164 -28.71 -0.54 -7.45
N GLN A 165 -28.41 0.43 -6.57
CA GLN A 165 -29.40 1.18 -5.78
C GLN A 165 -29.95 2.41 -6.52
N GLY A 166 -29.68 2.56 -7.82
CA GLY A 166 -30.20 3.64 -8.66
C GLY A 166 -29.51 5.00 -8.48
N ARG A 167 -28.46 5.10 -7.64
CA ARG A 167 -27.68 6.33 -7.44
C ARG A 167 -26.70 6.57 -8.60
N SER A 168 -26.25 7.80 -8.79
CA SER A 168 -25.20 8.14 -9.76
C SER A 168 -23.89 7.39 -9.42
N LEU A 169 -23.37 6.59 -10.36
CA LEU A 169 -22.08 5.91 -10.17
C LEU A 169 -20.94 6.92 -10.02
N LYS A 170 -20.96 7.97 -10.86
CA LYS A 170 -19.98 9.05 -10.83
C LYS A 170 -19.85 9.65 -9.42
N ASP A 171 -20.97 10.02 -8.81
CA ASP A 171 -20.96 10.70 -7.51
C ASP A 171 -20.50 9.75 -6.40
N ARG A 172 -20.89 8.47 -6.47
CA ARG A 172 -20.41 7.43 -5.54
C ARG A 172 -18.89 7.25 -5.58
N LEU A 173 -18.30 7.32 -6.78
CA LEU A 173 -16.84 7.20 -6.95
C LEU A 173 -16.12 8.47 -6.50
N LEU A 174 -16.63 9.65 -6.86
CA LEU A 174 -16.06 10.94 -6.42
C LEU A 174 -16.04 11.05 -4.89
N GLN A 175 -17.14 10.68 -4.23
CA GLN A 175 -17.22 10.68 -2.76
C GLN A 175 -16.22 9.69 -2.13
N GLY A 176 -16.09 8.49 -2.70
CA GLY A 176 -15.13 7.50 -2.21
C GLY A 176 -13.66 7.85 -2.47
N LEU A 177 -13.38 8.80 -3.35
CA LEU A 177 -12.03 9.29 -3.68
C LEU A 177 -11.78 10.72 -3.19
N ALA A 178 -12.63 11.25 -2.32
CA ALA A 178 -12.60 12.66 -1.90
C ALA A 178 -11.45 12.98 -0.93
N ILE A 179 -10.90 11.98 -0.23
CA ILE A 179 -9.87 12.18 0.79
C ILE A 179 -8.48 11.94 0.17
N TYR A 180 -7.67 13.00 0.17
CA TYR A 180 -6.32 12.99 -0.38
C TYR A 180 -5.23 13.04 0.70
N PRO A 181 -4.03 12.50 0.40
CA PRO A 181 -3.69 11.76 -0.82
C PRO A 181 -4.33 10.37 -0.83
N LEU A 182 -4.67 9.86 -2.03
CA LEU A 182 -5.18 8.50 -2.18
C LEU A 182 -4.12 7.49 -1.75
N ARG A 183 -4.57 6.40 -1.14
CA ARG A 183 -3.71 5.24 -0.87
C ARG A 183 -3.43 4.54 -2.20
N SER A 184 -2.23 3.99 -2.35
CA SER A 184 -1.87 3.29 -3.58
C SER A 184 -0.94 2.11 -3.33
N ALA A 185 -0.97 1.16 -4.26
CA ALA A 185 -0.06 0.03 -4.32
C ALA A 185 0.21 -0.29 -5.79
N ALA A 186 1.49 -0.36 -6.18
CA ALA A 186 1.86 -0.86 -7.50
C ALA A 186 1.89 -2.39 -7.48
N LEU A 187 1.21 -3.01 -8.44
CA LEU A 187 1.22 -4.47 -8.60
C LEU A 187 2.46 -4.92 -9.37
N ASP A 188 2.74 -4.17 -10.43
CA ASP A 188 3.85 -4.33 -11.34
C ASP A 188 4.17 -2.95 -11.94
N GLU A 189 5.11 -2.91 -12.88
CA GLU A 189 5.53 -1.68 -13.55
C GLU A 189 4.40 -0.98 -14.33
N LYS A 190 3.36 -1.73 -14.74
CA LYS A 190 2.28 -1.28 -15.62
C LYS A 190 0.94 -1.17 -14.93
N THR A 191 0.80 -1.57 -13.67
CA THR A 191 -0.49 -1.63 -12.99
C THR A 191 -0.39 -1.10 -11.58
N GLN A 192 -1.25 -0.13 -11.25
CA GLN A 192 -1.33 0.46 -9.91
C GLN A 192 -2.78 0.51 -9.43
N LEU A 193 -2.97 0.20 -8.16
CA LEU A 193 -4.23 0.36 -7.46
C LEU A 193 -4.20 1.68 -6.69
N GLN A 194 -5.29 2.43 -6.74
CA GLN A 194 -5.50 3.62 -5.91
C GLN A 194 -6.88 3.61 -5.29
N TRP A 195 -6.97 3.78 -3.97
CA TRP A 195 -8.23 3.71 -3.26
C TRP A 195 -8.41 4.81 -2.22
N GLY A 196 -9.66 5.01 -1.86
CA GLY A 196 -10.11 5.90 -0.81
C GLY A 196 -11.39 5.39 -0.16
N PHE A 197 -11.88 6.18 0.78
CA PHE A 197 -13.11 5.92 1.51
C PHE A 197 -13.99 7.17 1.53
N MET A 198 -15.29 6.96 1.65
CA MET A 198 -16.24 8.04 1.80
C MET A 198 -16.01 8.75 3.17
N PRO A 199 -16.01 10.09 3.20
CA PRO A 199 -15.94 10.83 4.46
C PRO A 199 -17.00 10.34 5.45
N HIS A 200 -16.59 10.12 6.71
CA HIS A 200 -17.44 9.64 7.81
C HIS A 200 -18.05 8.24 7.62
N ALA A 201 -17.64 7.49 6.60
CA ALA A 201 -18.15 6.15 6.32
C ALA A 201 -17.05 5.24 5.76
N ALA A 202 -16.15 4.79 6.65
CA ALA A 202 -14.98 3.98 6.27
C ALA A 202 -15.31 2.63 5.61
N THR A 203 -16.54 2.10 5.82
CA THR A 203 -17.03 0.87 5.18
C THR A 203 -17.41 1.05 3.71
N VAL A 204 -17.46 2.29 3.23
CA VAL A 204 -17.83 2.65 1.87
C VAL A 204 -16.57 3.13 1.15
N GLN A 205 -16.03 2.25 0.30
CA GLN A 205 -14.73 2.45 -0.32
C GLN A 205 -14.82 2.49 -1.84
N THR A 206 -13.82 3.13 -2.45
CA THR A 206 -13.65 3.17 -3.91
C THR A 206 -12.20 2.86 -4.24
N LEU A 207 -12.03 2.01 -5.25
CA LEU A 207 -10.73 1.66 -5.81
C LEU A 207 -10.75 1.94 -7.32
N GLY A 208 -9.64 2.41 -7.87
CA GLY A 208 -9.38 2.35 -9.30
C GLY A 208 -8.08 1.61 -9.59
N VAL A 209 -8.10 0.88 -10.71
CA VAL A 209 -6.94 0.16 -11.24
C VAL A 209 -6.47 0.91 -12.48
N LEU A 210 -5.21 1.34 -12.47
CA LEU A 210 -4.62 2.23 -13.46
C LEU A 210 -3.48 1.52 -14.19
N ASN A 211 -3.30 1.86 -15.47
CA ASN A 211 -2.06 1.61 -16.19
C ASN A 211 -1.31 2.94 -16.41
N PRO A 212 -0.31 3.26 -15.57
CA PRO A 212 0.40 4.54 -15.65
C PRO A 212 1.34 4.65 -16.85
N GLN A 213 1.74 3.53 -17.47
CA GLN A 213 2.65 3.50 -18.62
C GLN A 213 1.94 3.52 -19.97
N ALA A 214 0.60 3.48 -20.00
CA ALA A 214 -0.16 3.54 -21.23
C ALA A 214 0.05 4.87 -21.97
N LYS A 215 0.19 4.83 -23.30
CA LYS A 215 0.39 6.01 -24.16
C LYS A 215 -0.77 7.01 -24.08
N GLU A 216 -1.99 6.50 -23.91
CA GLU A 216 -3.13 7.31 -23.50
C GLU A 216 -2.97 7.61 -22.02
N ALA A 217 -2.87 8.90 -21.65
CA ALA A 217 -2.59 9.34 -20.29
C ALA A 217 -3.37 8.52 -19.25
N LYS A 218 -2.65 7.69 -18.48
CA LYS A 218 -3.12 6.95 -17.30
C LYS A 218 -4.46 6.24 -17.54
N ARG A 219 -4.48 5.27 -18.44
CA ARG A 219 -5.67 4.46 -18.73
C ARG A 219 -6.21 3.81 -17.44
N ILE A 220 -7.49 4.05 -17.13
CA ILE A 220 -8.23 3.29 -16.12
C ILE A 220 -8.55 1.92 -16.72
N LEU A 221 -8.15 0.86 -16.03
CA LEU A 221 -8.47 -0.53 -16.36
C LEU A 221 -9.76 -1.01 -15.65
N ALA A 222 -10.00 -0.51 -14.44
CA ALA A 222 -11.24 -0.77 -13.70
C ALA A 222 -11.52 0.31 -12.65
N LEU A 223 -12.79 0.45 -12.33
CA LEU A 223 -13.30 1.20 -11.18
C LEU A 223 -14.06 0.22 -10.29
N VAL A 224 -13.96 0.40 -8.97
CA VAL A 224 -14.53 -0.52 -8.00
C VAL A 224 -15.25 0.26 -6.92
N THR A 225 -16.43 -0.21 -6.54
CA THR A 225 -17.11 0.19 -5.31
C THR A 225 -17.18 -1.00 -4.38
N ALA A 226 -16.76 -0.80 -3.13
CA ALA A 226 -16.90 -1.78 -2.07
C ALA A 226 -17.73 -1.17 -0.94
N ASP A 227 -18.68 -1.95 -0.42
CA ASP A 227 -19.46 -1.55 0.75
C ASP A 227 -19.43 -2.69 1.79
N GLY A 228 -19.36 -2.32 3.07
CA GLY A 228 -19.41 -3.26 4.20
C GLY A 228 -18.18 -4.14 4.39
N LEU A 229 -17.11 -3.97 3.62
CA LEU A 229 -15.91 -4.83 3.69
C LEU A 229 -14.99 -4.46 4.86
N TYR A 230 -14.66 -3.18 5.05
CA TYR A 230 -13.62 -2.75 5.99
C TYR A 230 -13.74 -3.39 7.37
N ARG A 231 -12.71 -4.18 7.73
CA ARG A 231 -12.60 -4.94 9.00
C ARG A 231 -13.70 -5.98 9.25
N ALA A 232 -14.60 -6.27 8.32
CA ALA A 232 -15.69 -7.22 8.53
C ALA A 232 -15.20 -8.62 8.92
N GLY A 233 -14.01 -9.03 8.47
CA GLY A 233 -13.38 -10.29 8.85
C GLY A 233 -12.88 -10.37 10.30
N ARG A 234 -12.80 -9.23 10.99
CA ARG A 234 -12.43 -9.12 12.41
C ARG A 234 -13.61 -8.78 13.32
N LEU A 235 -14.78 -8.54 12.74
CA LEU A 235 -15.99 -8.22 13.49
C LEU A 235 -16.86 -9.46 13.65
N ASP A 236 -17.47 -9.60 14.83
CA ASP A 236 -18.51 -10.59 15.07
C ASP A 236 -19.68 -10.38 14.10
N ALA A 237 -20.26 -11.48 13.63
CA ALA A 237 -21.35 -11.44 12.65
C ALA A 237 -22.57 -10.65 13.16
N SER A 238 -22.81 -10.63 14.48
CA SER A 238 -23.88 -9.86 15.13
C SER A 238 -23.69 -8.34 15.08
N VAL A 239 -22.48 -7.87 14.82
CA VAL A 239 -22.12 -6.44 14.74
C VAL A 239 -22.14 -5.94 13.29
N ARG A 240 -22.21 -6.83 12.30
CA ARG A 240 -22.20 -6.47 10.88
C ARG A 240 -23.58 -5.96 10.46
N THR A 241 -23.64 -4.67 10.10
CA THR A 241 -24.89 -3.99 9.74
C THR A 241 -25.09 -3.85 8.23
N GLU A 242 -24.05 -4.08 7.43
CA GLU A 242 -24.05 -3.88 5.98
C GLU A 242 -23.68 -5.18 5.25
N ALA A 243 -24.29 -5.39 4.08
CA ALA A 243 -23.96 -6.52 3.23
C ALA A 243 -22.60 -6.31 2.54
N GLU A 244 -21.67 -7.24 2.77
CA GLU A 244 -20.34 -7.27 2.16
C GLU A 244 -20.45 -7.44 0.63
N ASN A 245 -20.10 -6.41 -0.13
CA ASN A 245 -20.19 -6.45 -1.58
C ASN A 245 -19.05 -5.71 -2.29
N LEU A 246 -18.71 -6.22 -3.46
CA LEU A 246 -17.66 -5.74 -4.33
C LEU A 246 -18.17 -5.65 -5.77
N ARG A 247 -18.28 -4.44 -6.31
CA ARG A 247 -18.72 -4.22 -7.69
C ARG A 247 -17.60 -3.63 -8.52
N ILE A 248 -17.33 -4.27 -9.66
CA ILE A 248 -16.22 -3.96 -10.55
C ILE A 248 -16.79 -3.44 -11.87
N TYR A 249 -16.30 -2.31 -12.33
CA TYR A 249 -16.73 -1.64 -13.55
C TYR A 249 -15.53 -1.54 -14.48
N VAL A 250 -15.57 -2.23 -15.62
CA VAL A 250 -14.46 -2.26 -16.58
C VAL A 250 -14.81 -1.49 -17.85
N PRO A 251 -13.95 -0.58 -18.34
CA PRO A 251 -14.13 0.05 -19.65
C PRO A 251 -14.07 -0.95 -20.81
N HIS A 252 -13.26 -2.00 -20.68
CA HIS A 252 -13.14 -3.07 -21.65
C HIS A 252 -13.25 -4.44 -20.97
N ARG A 253 -14.10 -5.33 -21.52
CA ARG A 253 -14.35 -6.67 -20.96
C ARG A 253 -13.06 -7.49 -20.75
N ALA A 254 -12.10 -7.36 -21.65
CA ALA A 254 -10.83 -8.07 -21.58
C ALA A 254 -10.00 -7.71 -20.35
N ASP A 255 -10.17 -6.50 -19.80
CA ASP A 255 -9.41 -6.04 -18.63
C ASP A 255 -9.84 -6.78 -17.36
N LEU A 256 -11.09 -7.30 -17.30
CA LEU A 256 -11.63 -7.95 -16.10
C LEU A 256 -10.75 -9.11 -15.63
N ALA A 257 -10.32 -9.99 -16.55
CA ALA A 257 -9.48 -11.13 -16.20
C ALA A 257 -8.08 -10.72 -15.70
N VAL A 258 -7.59 -9.56 -16.14
CA VAL A 258 -6.28 -9.02 -15.76
C VAL A 258 -6.33 -8.43 -14.34
N VAL A 259 -7.37 -7.67 -14.04
CA VAL A 259 -7.46 -6.88 -12.79
C VAL A 259 -8.10 -7.61 -11.63
N LEU A 260 -8.99 -8.58 -11.91
CA LEU A 260 -9.79 -9.26 -10.90
C LEU A 260 -8.94 -9.91 -9.77
N PRO A 261 -7.84 -10.63 -10.07
CA PRO A 261 -7.02 -11.22 -9.01
C PRO A 261 -6.47 -10.21 -8.00
N ALA A 262 -6.09 -9.02 -8.46
CA ALA A 262 -5.55 -7.97 -7.61
C ALA A 262 -6.63 -7.27 -6.80
N ILE A 263 -7.78 -6.99 -7.43
CA ILE A 263 -8.97 -6.44 -6.77
C ILE A 263 -9.46 -7.38 -5.66
N THR A 264 -9.46 -8.71 -5.91
CA THR A 264 -9.83 -9.70 -4.89
C THR A 264 -8.85 -9.70 -3.72
N SER A 265 -7.54 -9.66 -3.97
CA SER A 265 -6.53 -9.52 -2.91
C SER A 265 -6.72 -8.24 -2.09
N TRP A 266 -7.00 -7.11 -2.76
CA TRP A 266 -7.27 -5.84 -2.09
C TRP A 266 -8.51 -5.92 -1.19
N ALA A 267 -9.61 -6.50 -1.69
CA ALA A 267 -10.86 -6.65 -0.94
C ALA A 267 -10.71 -7.58 0.27
N LEU A 268 -9.91 -8.65 0.15
CA LEU A 268 -9.58 -9.53 1.27
C LEU A 268 -8.73 -8.79 2.32
N ALA A 269 -7.75 -7.98 1.89
CA ALA A 269 -6.96 -7.16 2.81
C ALA A 269 -7.82 -6.12 3.53
N ASP A 270 -8.71 -5.43 2.81
CA ASP A 270 -9.67 -4.49 3.40
C ASP A 270 -10.57 -5.16 4.46
N ARG A 271 -11.08 -6.36 4.13
CA ARG A 271 -11.87 -7.17 5.05
C ARG A 271 -11.13 -7.54 6.32
N LEU A 272 -9.81 -7.72 6.23
CA LEU A 272 -8.93 -7.94 7.38
C LEU A 272 -8.45 -6.64 8.03
N GLY A 273 -8.87 -5.47 7.55
CA GLY A 273 -8.61 -4.16 8.12
C GLY A 273 -7.39 -3.42 7.58
N PHE A 274 -6.83 -3.88 6.45
CA PHE A 274 -5.51 -3.48 5.94
C PHE A 274 -4.39 -3.65 6.98
N ASN A 275 -3.15 -3.37 6.59
CA ASN A 275 -1.98 -3.42 7.49
C ASN A 275 -1.75 -4.76 8.20
N ILE A 276 -2.30 -5.86 7.66
CA ILE A 276 -2.10 -7.19 8.23
C ILE A 276 -0.64 -7.62 8.01
N ASP A 277 -0.02 -8.15 9.07
CA ASP A 277 1.33 -8.67 9.01
C ASP A 277 1.25 -10.18 8.79
N CYS A 278 1.32 -10.63 7.53
CA CYS A 278 1.18 -12.05 7.24
C CYS A 278 2.33 -12.91 7.76
N ALA A 279 3.43 -12.32 8.26
CA ALA A 279 4.45 -13.09 8.97
C ALA A 279 3.99 -13.44 10.40
N LYS A 280 3.19 -12.57 11.02
CA LYS A 280 2.60 -12.80 12.36
C LYS A 280 1.24 -13.49 12.30
N ASP A 281 0.44 -13.12 11.32
CA ASP A 281 -0.95 -13.56 11.12
C ASP A 281 -1.08 -14.59 9.98
N ALA A 282 -0.09 -15.49 9.84
CA ALA A 282 0.05 -16.39 8.69
C ALA A 282 -1.20 -17.24 8.41
N GLU A 283 -1.82 -17.79 9.46
CA GLU A 283 -3.05 -18.59 9.37
C GLU A 283 -4.23 -17.78 8.84
N LEU A 284 -4.39 -16.54 9.33
CA LEU A 284 -5.45 -15.64 8.92
C LEU A 284 -5.27 -15.23 7.45
N CYS A 285 -4.04 -14.91 7.04
CA CYS A 285 -3.74 -14.60 5.65
C CYS A 285 -3.97 -15.80 4.72
N ARG A 286 -3.50 -16.99 5.12
CA ARG A 286 -3.69 -18.23 4.35
C ARG A 286 -5.17 -18.56 4.16
N ALA A 287 -5.94 -18.56 5.26
CA ALA A 287 -7.37 -18.85 5.22
C ALA A 287 -8.14 -17.87 4.30
N ALA A 288 -7.76 -16.60 4.30
CA ALA A 288 -8.36 -15.61 3.41
C ALA A 288 -7.99 -15.82 1.93
N GLN A 289 -6.80 -16.35 1.63
CA GLN A 289 -6.30 -16.54 0.26
C GLN A 289 -6.70 -17.87 -0.39
N GLU A 290 -6.89 -18.93 0.40
CA GLU A 290 -7.22 -20.27 -0.10
C GLU A 290 -8.73 -20.51 -0.28
N GLY A 291 -9.57 -19.69 0.36
CA GLY A 291 -11.03 -19.80 0.31
C GLY A 291 -11.68 -19.03 -0.84
N SER A 292 -12.96 -19.34 -1.10
CA SER A 292 -13.83 -18.46 -1.87
C SER A 292 -14.03 -17.14 -1.12
N PRO A 293 -14.02 -15.98 -1.80
CA PRO A 293 -14.28 -14.71 -1.12
C PRO A 293 -15.63 -14.74 -0.39
N PRO A 294 -15.69 -14.36 0.90
CA PRO A 294 -16.90 -14.43 1.72
C PRO A 294 -17.89 -13.29 1.44
N PHE A 295 -17.74 -12.59 0.31
CA PHE A 295 -18.51 -11.41 -0.08
C PHE A 295 -18.99 -11.52 -1.52
N ALA A 296 -20.08 -10.83 -1.84
CA ALA A 296 -20.64 -10.85 -3.18
C ALA A 296 -19.74 -10.08 -4.16
N VAL A 297 -19.41 -10.69 -5.30
CA VAL A 297 -18.65 -10.04 -6.38
C VAL A 297 -19.54 -9.91 -7.60
N GLU A 298 -19.55 -8.73 -8.21
CA GLU A 298 -20.24 -8.45 -9.46
C GLU A 298 -19.33 -7.63 -10.39
N ALA A 299 -19.39 -7.89 -11.69
CA ALA A 299 -18.67 -7.12 -12.70
C ALA A 299 -19.62 -6.57 -13.75
N TYR A 300 -19.32 -5.38 -14.26
CA TYR A 300 -20.14 -4.65 -15.22
C TYR A 300 -19.27 -4.05 -16.33
N ASP A 301 -19.80 -4.05 -17.55
CA ASP A 301 -19.16 -3.48 -18.74
C ASP A 301 -19.57 -2.01 -18.92
N LEU A 302 -18.65 -1.07 -18.70
CA LEU A 302 -18.92 0.37 -18.84
C LEU A 302 -19.24 0.80 -20.28
N SER A 303 -18.90 -0.02 -21.28
CA SER A 303 -19.23 0.22 -22.69
C SER A 303 -20.65 -0.21 -23.07
N CYS A 304 -21.37 -0.87 -22.15
CA CYS A 304 -22.73 -1.32 -22.35
C CYS A 304 -23.70 -0.16 -22.63
N LYS A 305 -24.49 -0.30 -23.70
CA LYS A 305 -25.48 0.73 -24.11
C LYS A 305 -26.68 0.82 -23.17
N GLN A 306 -26.97 -0.25 -22.43
CA GLN A 306 -28.11 -0.33 -21.49
C GLN A 306 -27.74 0.19 -20.09
N LYS A 307 -26.83 1.17 -19.97
CA LYS A 307 -26.28 1.68 -18.71
C LYS A 307 -27.29 2.21 -17.67
N ALA A 308 -28.56 2.38 -18.05
CA ALA A 308 -29.66 2.68 -17.13
C ALA A 308 -30.24 1.43 -16.43
N ASP A 309 -30.13 0.26 -17.05
CA ASP A 309 -30.46 -1.06 -16.51
C ASP A 309 -29.17 -1.82 -16.20
N VAL A 310 -28.58 -1.51 -15.05
CA VAL A 310 -27.26 -2.01 -14.64
C VAL A 310 -27.15 -3.54 -14.67
N PRO A 311 -28.15 -4.33 -14.20
CA PRO A 311 -28.14 -5.78 -14.33
C PRO A 311 -27.93 -6.31 -15.76
N ALA A 312 -28.48 -5.65 -16.79
CA ALA A 312 -28.32 -6.06 -18.19
C ALA A 312 -26.88 -5.93 -18.70
N CYS A 313 -26.05 -5.15 -18.01
CA CYS A 313 -24.64 -4.93 -18.34
C CYS A 313 -23.67 -5.80 -17.54
N ARG A 314 -24.19 -6.78 -16.77
CA ARG A 314 -23.38 -7.68 -15.94
C ARG A 314 -22.49 -8.58 -16.80
N LEU A 315 -21.27 -8.79 -16.33
CA LEU A 315 -20.28 -9.67 -16.94
C LEU A 315 -20.17 -10.99 -16.16
N PRO A 316 -19.88 -12.11 -16.85
CA PRO A 316 -19.49 -13.34 -16.17
C PRO A 316 -18.16 -13.13 -15.45
N LEU A 317 -18.02 -13.71 -14.26
CA LEU A 317 -16.80 -13.64 -13.48
C LEU A 317 -15.88 -14.81 -13.81
N PRO A 318 -14.61 -14.55 -14.16
CA PRO A 318 -13.55 -15.55 -14.06
C PRO A 318 -13.42 -16.08 -12.61
N PRO A 319 -12.71 -17.21 -12.40
CA PRO A 319 -12.41 -17.70 -11.07
C PRO A 319 -11.77 -16.63 -10.19
N LEU A 320 -12.32 -16.43 -8.99
CA LEU A 320 -11.84 -15.47 -8.01
C LEU A 320 -10.60 -16.06 -7.32
N ARG A 321 -9.42 -15.75 -7.86
CA ARG A 321 -8.14 -16.17 -7.29
C ARG A 321 -7.33 -14.95 -6.90
N PRO A 322 -7.08 -14.70 -5.60
CA PRO A 322 -6.18 -13.62 -5.20
C PRO A 322 -4.78 -13.89 -5.76
N SER A 323 -4.07 -12.84 -6.15
CA SER A 323 -2.72 -12.94 -6.75
C SER A 323 -1.64 -12.24 -5.94
N LEU A 324 -2.04 -11.35 -5.04
CA LEU A 324 -1.13 -10.53 -4.26
C LEU A 324 -1.18 -10.90 -2.78
N PRO A 325 -0.02 -10.87 -2.09
CA PRO A 325 0.04 -10.97 -0.64
C PRO A 325 -0.80 -9.88 0.05
N LEU A 326 -1.59 -10.26 1.06
CA LEU A 326 -2.52 -9.32 1.73
C LEU A 326 -1.79 -8.21 2.52
N ASP A 327 -0.57 -8.48 2.96
CA ASP A 327 0.37 -7.53 3.57
C ASP A 327 0.96 -6.51 2.57
N SER A 328 0.53 -6.54 1.30
CA SER A 328 0.91 -5.53 0.31
C SER A 328 0.03 -4.28 0.37
N PHE A 329 -1.12 -4.33 1.08
CA PHE A 329 -2.08 -3.23 1.16
C PHE A 329 -2.03 -2.55 2.52
N TRP A 330 -1.57 -1.31 2.53
CA TRP A 330 -1.37 -0.51 3.75
C TRP A 330 -2.28 0.71 3.77
N GLN A 331 -2.88 0.98 4.93
CA GLN A 331 -3.76 2.13 5.18
C GLN A 331 -3.24 3.02 6.30
#